data_AF-A0A800IIW3-F1
#
_entry.id   AF-A0A800IIW3-F1
#
_cell.length_a   1.000
_cell.length_b   1.000
_cell.length_c   1.000
_cell.angle_alpha   90.00
_cell.angle_beta   90.00
_cell.angle_gamma   90.00
#
_symmetry.space_group_name_H-M   'P 1'
#
loop_
_entity.id
_entity.type
_entity.pdbx_description
1 polymer ?
#
loop_
_entity_poly.entity_id
_entity_poly.type
_entity_poly.pdbx_seq_one_letter_code
_entity_poly.pdbx_strand_id
1 'polypeptide(L)'
;MSIAMTGQQERDFEDKGFIILEDFLHQDELDRLLSAICEVAANIRQAKGLPPDAPFAVRNALAHHEAFLDLIDHPRILPLVVDAIGWNIQIRTTHLDYRPPYPKG
;
A
#
# COMPACT_ATOMS: atom_id res chain seq x y z
N MET A 1 20.46 14.39 7.24
CA MET A 1 20.08 13.82 8.55
C MET A 1 18.65 13.37 8.38
N SER A 2 18.43 12.07 8.48
CA SER A 2 17.13 11.45 8.26
C SER A 2 16.10 11.91 9.30
N ILE A 3 14.86 12.13 8.87
CA ILE A 3 13.72 12.57 9.67
C ILE A 3 13.18 11.41 10.50
N ALA A 4 13.10 10.21 9.92
CA ALA A 4 12.51 9.01 10.52
C ALA A 4 13.33 7.74 10.33
N MET A 5 14.07 7.58 9.22
CA MET A 5 14.94 6.42 9.04
C MET A 5 16.04 6.42 10.11
N THR A 6 16.26 5.25 10.72
CA THR A 6 17.46 5.03 11.55
C THR A 6 18.70 4.99 10.66
N GLY A 7 19.88 5.28 11.23
CA GLY A 7 21.13 5.19 10.47
C GLY A 7 21.43 3.77 9.93
N GLN A 8 20.85 2.72 10.50
CA GLN A 8 20.95 1.38 9.94
C GLN A 8 20.01 1.18 8.75
N GLN A 9 18.77 1.67 8.83
CA GLN A 9 17.82 1.65 7.71
C GLN A 9 18.32 2.47 6.53
N GLU A 10 18.94 3.62 6.77
CA GLU A 10 19.55 4.45 5.72
C GLU A 10 20.64 3.68 4.97
N ARG A 11 21.57 3.03 5.69
CA ARG A 11 22.58 2.15 5.08
C ARG A 11 21.97 0.97 4.33
N ASP A 12 20.99 0.29 4.93
CA ASP A 12 20.32 -0.83 4.29
C ASP A 12 19.59 -0.40 3.00
N PHE A 13 18.99 0.78 3.00
CA PHE A 13 18.35 1.36 1.82
C PHE A 13 19.37 1.71 0.74
N GLU A 14 20.50 2.33 1.10
CA GLU A 14 21.59 2.65 0.16
C GLU A 14 22.22 1.38 -0.46
N ASP A 15 22.44 0.34 0.35
CA ASP A 15 23.12 -0.89 -0.08
C ASP A 15 22.18 -1.85 -0.84
N LYS A 16 20.92 -1.98 -0.40
CA LYS A 16 19.98 -3.00 -0.91
C LYS A 16 18.87 -2.43 -1.78
N GLY A 17 18.64 -1.12 -1.73
CA GLY A 17 17.54 -0.46 -2.42
C GLY A 17 16.16 -0.62 -1.76
N PHE A 18 16.08 -1.24 -0.57
CA PHE A 18 14.84 -1.41 0.18
C PHE A 18 15.10 -1.57 1.69
N ILE A 19 14.07 -1.32 2.48
CA ILE A 19 14.00 -1.66 3.90
C ILE A 19 12.70 -2.42 4.18
N ILE A 20 12.72 -3.27 5.21
CA ILE A 20 11.54 -3.99 5.68
C ILE A 20 11.10 -3.34 6.99
N LEU A 21 9.81 -3.02 7.08
CA LEU A 21 9.17 -2.48 8.27
C LEU A 21 8.16 -3.51 8.76
N GLU A 22 8.54 -4.25 9.80
CA GLU A 22 7.68 -5.27 10.42
C GLU A 22 6.60 -4.61 11.29
N ASP A 23 5.41 -5.22 11.33
CA ASP A 23 4.28 -4.79 12.18
C ASP A 23 4.00 -3.29 12.13
N PHE A 24 4.06 -2.74 10.91
CA PHE A 24 4.10 -1.30 10.73
C PHE A 24 2.73 -0.64 10.95
N LEU A 25 1.65 -1.19 10.41
CA LEU A 25 0.31 -0.66 10.62
C LEU A 25 -0.27 -1.18 11.93
N HIS A 26 -1.00 -0.33 12.64
CA HIS A 26 -1.82 -0.78 13.76
C HIS A 26 -2.96 -1.68 13.26
N GLN A 27 -3.45 -2.55 14.14
CA GLN A 27 -4.45 -3.56 13.75
C GLN A 27 -5.73 -2.92 13.20
N ASP A 28 -6.18 -1.81 13.77
CA ASP A 28 -7.34 -1.04 13.34
C ASP A 28 -7.14 -0.37 11.97
N GLU A 29 -5.95 0.18 11.71
CA GLU A 29 -5.56 0.73 10.40
C GLU A 29 -5.60 -0.38 9.34
N LEU A 30 -5.01 -1.53 9.66
CA LEU A 30 -5.00 -2.70 8.78
C LEU A 30 -6.42 -3.22 8.51
N ASP A 31 -7.26 -3.35 9.54
CA ASP A 31 -8.63 -3.82 9.42
C ASP A 31 -9.48 -2.88 8.55
N ARG A 32 -9.29 -1.57 8.70
CA ARG A 32 -9.94 -0.55 7.85
C ARG A 32 -9.53 -0.71 6.38
N LEU A 33 -8.23 -0.86 6.12
CA LEU A 33 -7.71 -1.04 4.75
C LEU A 33 -8.22 -2.34 4.14
N LEU A 34 -8.22 -3.46 4.88
CA LEU A 34 -8.73 -4.74 4.40
C LEU A 34 -10.23 -4.67 4.07
N SER A 35 -11.02 -3.98 4.90
CA SER A 35 -12.44 -3.76 4.63
C SER A 35 -12.66 -2.96 3.35
N ALA A 36 -11.90 -1.86 3.17
CA ALA A 36 -11.93 -1.06 1.95
C ALA A 36 -11.53 -1.86 0.69
N ILE A 37 -10.48 -2.68 0.80
CA ILE A 37 -10.03 -3.56 -0.29
C ILE A 37 -11.13 -4.56 -0.65
N CYS A 38 -11.79 -5.17 0.34
CA CYS A 38 -12.90 -6.11 0.11
C CYS A 38 -14.09 -5.45 -0.59
N GLU A 39 -14.46 -4.22 -0.20
CA GLU A 39 -15.54 -3.47 -0.85
C GLU A 39 -15.20 -3.16 -2.30
N VAL A 40 -14.02 -2.59 -2.57
CA VAL A 40 -13.56 -2.29 -3.93
C VAL A 40 -13.48 -3.57 -4.76
N ALA A 41 -13.02 -4.67 -4.16
CA ALA A 41 -12.95 -5.94 -4.85
C ALA A 41 -14.32 -6.50 -5.23
N ALA A 42 -15.30 -6.46 -4.32
CA ALA A 42 -16.67 -6.87 -4.61
C ALA A 42 -17.28 -6.05 -5.75
N ASN A 43 -17.12 -4.72 -5.71
CA ASN A 43 -17.61 -3.81 -6.74
C ASN A 43 -16.99 -4.11 -8.11
N ILE A 44 -15.66 -4.29 -8.17
CA ILE A 44 -14.96 -4.61 -9.42
C ILE A 44 -15.36 -5.98 -9.96
N ARG A 45 -15.51 -6.99 -9.10
CA ARG A 45 -15.94 -8.33 -9.52
C ARG A 45 -17.34 -8.29 -10.12
N GLN A 46 -18.27 -7.61 -9.46
CA GLN A 46 -19.63 -7.45 -9.96
C GLN A 46 -19.65 -6.71 -11.30
N ALA A 47 -18.94 -5.58 -11.40
CA ALA A 47 -18.91 -4.76 -12.61
C ALA A 47 -18.26 -5.47 -13.81
N LYS A 48 -17.27 -6.33 -13.56
CA LYS A 48 -16.53 -7.06 -14.61
C LYS A 48 -16.99 -8.50 -14.83
N GLY A 49 -17.94 -9.00 -14.04
CA GLY A 49 -18.39 -10.39 -14.09
C GLY A 49 -17.27 -11.40 -13.79
N LEU A 50 -16.35 -11.06 -12.88
CA LEU A 50 -15.20 -11.91 -12.56
C LEU A 50 -15.60 -13.04 -11.61
N PRO A 51 -15.08 -14.27 -11.80
CA PRO A 51 -15.29 -15.36 -10.85
C PRO A 51 -14.61 -15.06 -9.50
N PRO A 52 -15.00 -15.70 -8.38
CA PRO A 52 -14.49 -15.39 -7.04
C PRO A 52 -12.98 -15.53 -6.87
N ASP A 53 -12.35 -16.43 -7.62
CA ASP A 53 -10.94 -16.80 -7.58
C ASP A 53 -10.08 -16.06 -8.62
N ALA A 54 -10.67 -15.25 -9.49
CA ALA A 54 -9.89 -14.47 -10.45
C ALA A 54 -9.05 -13.40 -9.74
N PRO A 55 -7.73 -13.33 -10.01
CA PRO A 55 -6.92 -12.18 -9.63
C PRO A 55 -7.21 -10.99 -10.56
N PHE A 56 -7.08 -9.78 -10.05
CA PHE A 56 -7.18 -8.56 -10.86
C PHE A 56 -6.38 -7.40 -10.26
N ALA A 57 -6.11 -6.41 -11.09
CA ALA A 57 -5.47 -5.16 -10.70
C ALA A 57 -6.39 -3.96 -10.99
N VAL A 58 -6.33 -2.95 -10.14
CA VAL A 58 -7.05 -1.69 -10.28
C VAL A 58 -6.04 -0.55 -10.32
N ARG A 59 -6.14 0.30 -11.35
CA ARG A 59 -5.33 1.53 -11.46
C ARG A 59 -6.03 2.69 -10.75
N ASN A 60 -5.24 3.68 -10.35
CA ASN A 60 -5.70 4.84 -9.57
C ASN A 60 -6.48 4.39 -8.33
N ALA A 61 -5.94 3.45 -7.56
CA ALA A 61 -6.56 2.87 -6.38
C ALA A 61 -7.17 3.94 -5.44
N LEU A 62 -6.47 5.07 -5.25
CA LEU A 62 -6.93 6.20 -4.42
C LEU A 62 -8.31 6.75 -4.80
N ALA A 63 -8.72 6.64 -6.06
CA ALA A 63 -10.02 7.12 -6.51
C ALA A 63 -11.19 6.18 -6.14
N HIS A 64 -10.91 4.99 -5.61
CA HIS A 64 -11.93 3.97 -5.34
C HIS A 64 -12.39 3.93 -3.89
N HIS A 65 -11.58 4.41 -2.94
CA HIS A 65 -11.94 4.42 -1.53
C HIS A 65 -11.09 5.41 -0.71
N GLU A 66 -11.72 6.13 0.22
CA GLU A 66 -11.07 7.15 1.05
C GLU A 66 -9.96 6.60 1.96
N ALA A 67 -10.13 5.38 2.50
CA ALA A 67 -9.14 4.74 3.37
C ALA A 67 -7.76 4.58 2.71
N PHE A 68 -7.65 4.60 1.38
CA PHE A 68 -6.35 4.57 0.71
C PHE A 68 -5.62 5.91 0.75
N LEU A 69 -6.36 7.01 0.95
CA LEU A 69 -5.78 8.35 1.11
C LEU A 69 -5.02 8.44 2.44
N ASP A 70 -5.50 7.77 3.48
CA ASP A 70 -4.86 7.72 4.81
C ASP A 70 -3.40 7.18 4.74
N LEU A 71 -3.05 6.42 3.69
CA LEU A 71 -1.69 5.92 3.47
C LEU A 71 -0.73 6.98 2.90
N ILE A 72 -1.25 8.01 2.23
CA ILE A 72 -0.43 9.00 1.51
C ILE A 72 0.31 9.92 2.47
N ASP A 73 -0.39 10.41 3.48
CA ASP A 73 0.12 11.34 4.49
C ASP A 73 0.23 10.68 5.87
N HIS A 74 0.18 9.35 5.92
CA HIS A 74 0.32 8.59 7.15
C HIS A 74 1.56 9.05 7.94
N PRO A 75 1.41 9.42 9.22
CA PRO A 75 2.46 10.10 9.99
C PRO A 75 3.73 9.25 10.18
N ARG A 76 3.60 7.93 10.09
CA ARG A 76 4.76 7.01 10.14
C ARG A 76 5.36 6.71 8.76
N ILE A 77 4.60 6.88 7.66
CA ILE A 77 5.06 6.53 6.29
C ILE A 77 5.71 7.73 5.62
N LEU A 78 5.02 8.88 5.60
CA LEU A 78 5.45 10.05 4.84
C LEU A 78 6.89 10.50 5.20
N PRO A 79 7.30 10.55 6.48
CA PRO A 79 8.69 10.87 6.83
C PRO A 79 9.72 9.90 6.23
N LEU A 80 9.41 8.60 6.15
CA LEU A 80 10.30 7.61 5.56
C LEU A 80 10.41 7.80 4.04
N VAL A 81 9.33 8.18 3.37
CA VAL A 81 9.35 8.50 1.93
C VAL A 81 10.17 9.77 1.69
N VAL A 82 10.01 10.79 2.53
CA VAL A 82 10.81 12.03 2.43
C VAL A 82 12.29 11.75 2.62
N ASP A 83 12.66 10.88 3.57
CA ASP A 83 14.05 10.46 3.74
C ASP A 83 14.59 9.73 2.50
N ALA A 84 13.77 8.88 1.88
CA ALA A 84 14.18 8.09 0.73
C ALA A 84 14.35 8.91 -0.57
N ILE A 85 13.44 9.86 -0.85
CA ILE A 85 13.36 10.52 -2.18
C ILE A 85 13.26 12.06 -2.13
N GLY A 86 13.38 12.66 -0.95
CA GLY A 86 13.26 14.10 -0.75
C GLY A 86 11.81 14.56 -0.57
N TRP A 87 11.62 15.87 -0.37
CA TRP A 87 10.32 16.43 0.07
C TRP A 87 9.37 16.80 -1.08
N ASN A 88 9.87 17.01 -2.30
CA ASN A 88 9.05 17.45 -3.43
C ASN A 88 8.45 16.25 -4.18
N ILE A 89 7.57 15.52 -3.50
CA ILE A 89 7.00 14.25 -3.96
C ILE A 89 5.65 14.49 -4.63
N GLN A 90 5.36 13.78 -5.72
CA GLN A 90 4.03 13.74 -6.34
C GLN A 90 3.59 12.30 -6.58
N ILE A 91 2.29 12.05 -6.37
CA ILE A 91 1.69 10.76 -6.69
C ILE A 91 1.52 10.67 -8.21
N ARG A 92 2.34 9.83 -8.84
CA ARG A 92 2.22 9.58 -10.28
C ARG A 92 1.15 8.53 -10.60
N THR A 93 1.07 7.48 -9.80
CA THR A 93 0.15 6.37 -10.03
C THR A 93 -0.02 5.54 -8.76
N THR A 94 -1.18 4.90 -8.61
CA THR A 94 -1.44 3.94 -7.54
C THR A 94 -2.12 2.71 -8.11
N HIS A 95 -1.81 1.56 -7.51
CA HIS A 95 -2.30 0.26 -7.93
C HIS A 95 -2.81 -0.51 -6.72
N LEU A 96 -3.93 -1.21 -6.91
CA LEU A 96 -4.42 -2.23 -5.98
C LEU A 96 -4.38 -3.57 -6.70
N ASP A 97 -3.55 -4.48 -6.22
CA ASP A 97 -3.41 -5.83 -6.75
C ASP A 97 -4.12 -6.83 -5.84
N TYR A 98 -5.27 -7.33 -6.29
CA TYR A 98 -6.05 -8.31 -5.54
C TYR A 98 -5.73 -9.73 -6.01
N ARG A 99 -5.19 -10.55 -5.09
CA ARG A 99 -4.79 -11.94 -5.35
C ARG A 99 -5.50 -12.88 -4.38
N PRO A 100 -6.52 -13.64 -4.84
CA PRO A 100 -7.10 -14.72 -4.05
C PRO A 100 -6.05 -15.77 -3.69
N PRO A 101 -6.26 -16.56 -2.62
CA PRO A 101 -5.41 -17.71 -2.30
C PRO A 101 -5.27 -18.63 -3.52
N TYR A 102 -4.07 -19.16 -3.73
CA TYR A 102 -3.88 -20.18 -4.76
C TYR A 102 -4.80 -21.38 -4.49
N PRO A 103 -5.42 -21.98 -5.53
CA PRO A 103 -6.17 -23.21 -5.37
C PRO A 103 -5.29 -24.25 -4.67
N LYS A 104 -5.83 -24.94 -3.67
CA LYS A 104 -5.15 -26.12 -3.14
C LYS A 104 -5.19 -27.18 -4.25
N GLY A 105 -4.02 -27.47 -4.82
CA GLY A 105 -3.83 -28.60 -5.72
C GLY A 105 -4.08 -29.94 -5.03
#